data_AF-A0A7S1WEZ1-F1
#
_entry.id   AF-A0A7S1WEZ1-F1
#
_cell.length_a   1.000
_cell.length_b   1.000
_cell.length_c   1.000
_cell.angle_alpha   90.00
_cell.angle_beta   90.00
_cell.angle_gamma   90.00
#
_symmetry.space_group_name_H-M   'P 1'
#
loop_
_entity.id
_entity.type
_entity.pdbx_description
1 polymer ?
#
loop_
_entity_poly.entity_id
_entity_poly.type
_entity_poly.pdbx_seq_one_letter_code
_entity_poly.pdbx_strand_id
1 'polypeptide(L)'
;AILMWSVGNEWNYNGCYMHLPLWDCLSKVRQVVQLVKRLDKAHPVASVYGEVPPPHVINALPDVDVWGINYYNELTFQDLFDRWEATSTAPMFIGEYGADAYDSLNRRLDEPAQAHATAVLTQHIVDHAAVTGGVCSGGIIFELTDEWWKDGNGSPDVHDIGGFAPGGGPHPDRVFNEEWWGLLEVDRTPRPAYHAYAAIGIPSATVSAHVSAEGVERLSCTAGGCTPLPPLCHSVAECARAAAAAAGDRRA
;
A
#
# COMPACT_ATOMS: atom_id res chain seq x y z
N ALA A 1 5.71 -11.05 15.44
CA ALA A 1 6.41 -11.29 14.16
C ALA A 1 6.87 -9.96 13.62
N ILE A 2 8.01 -9.91 12.91
CA ILE A 2 8.53 -8.71 12.24
C ILE A 2 8.29 -8.91 10.73
N LEU A 3 7.81 -7.89 10.02
CA LEU A 3 7.59 -7.98 8.58
C LEU A 3 8.89 -7.71 7.80
N MET A 4 9.52 -6.57 8.06
CA MET A 4 10.71 -6.09 7.37
C MET A 4 11.46 -5.08 8.24
N TRP A 5 12.72 -4.78 7.87
CA TRP A 5 13.48 -3.66 8.42
C TRP A 5 13.32 -2.43 7.53
N SER A 6 13.07 -1.25 8.09
CA SER A 6 13.06 0.01 7.33
C SER A 6 14.30 0.84 7.65
N VAL A 7 15.05 1.20 6.61
CA VAL A 7 16.28 2.00 6.72
C VAL A 7 16.05 3.40 6.15
N GLY A 8 15.97 4.36 7.06
CA GLY A 8 15.76 5.78 6.76
C GLY A 8 14.30 6.12 6.42
N ASN A 9 13.93 7.37 6.71
CA ASN A 9 12.67 7.98 6.34
C ASN A 9 12.94 9.31 5.64
N GLU A 10 12.36 9.53 4.45
CA GLU A 10 12.48 10.76 3.65
C GLU A 10 13.88 11.39 3.62
N TRP A 11 14.90 10.54 3.54
CA TRP A 11 16.28 10.97 3.75
C TRP A 11 16.78 11.92 2.65
N ASN A 12 16.06 12.01 1.53
CA ASN A 12 16.26 13.01 0.48
C ASN A 12 15.83 14.43 0.87
N TYR A 13 14.87 14.57 1.79
CA TYR A 13 14.44 15.86 2.30
C TYR A 13 15.25 16.29 3.53
N ASN A 14 15.48 15.36 4.47
CA ASN A 14 16.10 15.71 5.75
C ASN A 14 17.63 15.50 5.81
N GLY A 15 18.25 14.98 4.74
CA GLY A 15 19.70 14.72 4.73
C GLY A 15 20.11 13.73 5.83
N CYS A 16 19.31 12.68 6.02
CA CYS A 16 19.47 11.64 7.05
C CYS A 16 19.50 12.24 8.46
N TYR A 17 18.74 13.31 8.67
CA TYR A 17 18.71 14.13 9.89
C TYR A 17 20.10 14.62 10.36
N MET A 18 21.07 14.65 9.44
CA MET A 18 22.44 15.09 9.68
C MET A 18 22.89 16.16 8.67
N HIS A 19 21.95 16.70 7.89
CA HIS A 19 22.21 17.66 6.80
C HIS A 19 23.27 17.18 5.80
N LEU A 20 23.29 15.87 5.54
CA LEU A 20 24.23 15.31 4.59
C LEU A 20 23.81 15.62 3.15
N PRO A 21 24.77 15.87 2.25
CA PRO A 21 24.52 15.81 0.81
C PRO A 21 23.90 14.47 0.41
N LEU A 22 23.07 14.48 -0.64
CA LEU A 22 22.33 13.30 -1.11
C LEU A 22 23.22 12.04 -1.22
N TRP A 23 24.39 12.16 -1.85
CA TRP A 23 25.30 11.04 -2.07
C TRP A 23 25.90 10.47 -0.79
N ASP A 24 26.14 11.31 0.20
CA ASP A 24 26.66 10.89 1.51
C ASP A 24 25.56 10.17 2.30
N CYS A 25 24.33 10.67 2.22
CA CYS A 25 23.15 9.99 2.74
C CYS A 25 22.96 8.61 2.13
N LEU A 26 22.99 8.55 0.80
CA LEU A 26 22.81 7.32 0.05
C LEU A 26 23.91 6.29 0.41
N SER A 27 25.15 6.75 0.58
CA SER A 27 26.25 5.92 1.08
C SER A 27 25.97 5.36 2.49
N LYS A 28 25.44 6.18 3.41
CA LYS A 28 25.08 5.71 4.76
C LYS A 28 23.91 4.73 4.73
N VAL A 29 22.85 5.01 3.97
CA VAL A 29 21.72 4.09 3.79
C VAL A 29 22.21 2.75 3.26
N ARG A 30 23.06 2.75 2.23
CA ARG A 30 23.66 1.52 1.67
C ARG A 30 24.42 0.71 2.73
N GLN A 31 25.25 1.38 3.54
CA GLN A 31 26.04 0.70 4.59
C GLN A 31 25.13 0.03 5.64
N VAL A 32 24.06 0.70 6.04
CA VAL A 32 23.10 0.17 7.01
C VAL A 32 22.29 -0.98 6.41
N VAL A 33 21.78 -0.84 5.17
CA VAL A 33 21.09 -1.92 4.45
C VAL A 33 21.96 -3.17 4.36
N GLN A 34 23.23 -3.01 3.97
CA GLN A 34 24.18 -4.13 3.90
C GLN A 34 24.49 -4.75 5.26
N LEU A 35 24.53 -3.94 6.32
CA LEU A 35 24.71 -4.44 7.68
C LEU A 35 23.50 -5.27 8.12
N VAL A 36 22.29 -4.75 7.95
CA VAL A 36 21.04 -5.47 8.27
C VAL A 36 21.00 -6.78 7.49
N LYS A 37 21.22 -6.75 6.18
CA LYS A 37 21.27 -7.97 5.36
C LYS A 37 22.35 -8.95 5.79
N ARG A 38 23.47 -8.52 6.39
CA ARG A 38 24.48 -9.47 6.92
C ARG A 38 24.01 -10.17 8.19
N LEU A 39 23.26 -9.46 9.04
CA LEU A 39 22.82 -9.94 10.35
C LEU A 39 21.50 -10.71 10.29
N ASP A 40 20.62 -10.33 9.37
CA ASP A 40 19.30 -10.90 9.17
C ASP A 40 19.07 -11.20 7.69
N LYS A 41 18.95 -12.50 7.37
CA LYS A 41 18.70 -13.01 6.01
C LYS A 41 17.22 -13.36 5.80
N ALA A 42 16.41 -13.31 6.85
CA ALA A 42 15.04 -13.80 6.83
C ALA A 42 14.02 -12.70 6.51
N HIS A 43 14.34 -11.43 6.84
CA HIS A 43 13.44 -10.30 6.62
C HIS A 43 13.92 -9.40 5.47
N PRO A 44 13.00 -8.88 4.62
CA PRO A 44 13.33 -7.86 3.64
C PRO A 44 13.84 -6.57 4.30
N VAL A 45 14.61 -5.79 3.53
CA VAL A 45 15.03 -4.45 3.93
C VAL A 45 14.39 -3.42 3.00
N ALA A 46 13.61 -2.52 3.57
CA ALA A 46 13.03 -1.38 2.90
C ALA A 46 13.86 -0.11 3.11
N SER A 47 13.71 0.86 2.20
CA SER A 47 14.05 2.25 2.44
C SER A 47 12.89 3.13 2.01
N VAL A 48 12.66 4.21 2.75
CA VAL A 48 11.56 5.14 2.49
C VAL A 48 12.11 6.45 1.92
N TYR A 49 11.56 6.87 0.79
CA TYR A 49 11.93 8.08 0.06
C TYR A 49 10.73 9.01 -0.04
N GLY A 50 10.94 10.32 0.06
CA GLY A 50 9.90 11.28 -0.27
C GLY A 50 9.86 11.48 -1.78
N GLU A 51 8.70 11.26 -2.41
CA GLU A 51 8.52 11.15 -3.88
C GLU A 51 9.06 9.85 -4.51
N VAL A 52 8.74 9.63 -5.79
CA VAL A 52 9.30 8.51 -6.55
C VAL A 52 10.82 8.69 -6.68
N PRO A 53 11.66 7.75 -6.17
CA PRO A 53 13.10 7.89 -6.26
C PRO A 53 13.55 7.78 -7.73
N PRO A 54 14.47 8.65 -8.18
CA PRO A 54 14.96 8.59 -9.56
C PRO A 54 15.81 7.33 -9.80
N PRO A 55 15.96 6.86 -11.06
CA PRO A 55 16.67 5.61 -11.37
C PRO A 55 18.08 5.52 -10.78
N HIS A 56 18.82 6.63 -10.72
CA HIS A 56 20.18 6.63 -10.17
C HIS A 56 20.22 6.37 -8.65
N VAL A 57 19.16 6.70 -7.91
CA VAL A 57 19.03 6.39 -6.47
C VAL A 57 18.77 4.91 -6.27
N ILE A 58 17.81 4.36 -7.03
CA ILE A 58 17.47 2.93 -6.97
C ILE A 58 18.67 2.07 -7.35
N ASN A 59 19.34 2.39 -8.47
CA ASN A 59 20.53 1.67 -8.92
C ASN A 59 21.70 1.74 -7.94
N ALA A 60 21.74 2.78 -7.12
CA ALA A 60 22.74 2.95 -6.08
C ALA A 60 22.39 2.17 -4.80
N LEU A 61 21.18 1.61 -4.65
CA LEU A 61 20.75 0.81 -3.50
C LEU A 61 20.23 -0.57 -3.96
N PRO A 62 21.06 -1.38 -4.63
CA PRO A 62 20.62 -2.67 -5.18
C PRO A 62 20.25 -3.71 -4.11
N ASP A 63 20.66 -3.46 -2.87
CA ASP A 63 20.39 -4.31 -1.71
C ASP A 63 19.07 -3.94 -0.99
N VAL A 64 18.34 -2.90 -1.42
CA VAL A 64 17.00 -2.60 -0.92
C VAL A 64 15.99 -3.52 -1.62
N ASP A 65 15.21 -4.26 -0.85
CA ASP A 65 14.26 -5.26 -1.34
C ASP A 65 12.91 -4.64 -1.71
N VAL A 66 12.49 -3.59 -1.00
CA VAL A 66 11.18 -2.96 -1.12
C VAL A 66 11.32 -1.44 -0.94
N TRP A 67 10.58 -0.64 -1.71
CA TRP A 67 10.60 0.81 -1.57
C TRP A 67 9.33 1.34 -0.91
N GLY A 68 9.49 2.11 0.16
CA GLY A 68 8.44 2.97 0.69
C GLY A 68 8.50 4.33 0.01
N ILE A 69 7.34 4.86 -0.36
CA ILE A 69 7.24 6.20 -0.95
C ILE A 69 6.29 7.04 -0.11
N ASN A 70 6.81 8.09 0.53
CA ASN A 70 5.99 9.08 1.21
C ASN A 70 5.54 10.11 0.19
N TYR A 71 4.24 10.38 0.16
CA TYR A 71 3.65 11.22 -0.87
C TYR A 71 2.42 11.97 -0.36
N TYR A 72 2.51 13.30 -0.41
CA TYR A 72 1.47 14.22 0.05
C TYR A 72 1.13 15.20 -1.06
N ASN A 73 -0.06 15.05 -1.64
CA ASN A 73 -0.55 15.88 -2.73
C ASN A 73 -2.08 15.88 -2.76
N GLU A 74 -2.66 16.48 -1.72
CA GLU A 74 -4.11 16.62 -1.54
C GLU A 74 -4.84 15.27 -1.58
N LEU A 75 -5.66 15.03 -2.62
CA LEU A 75 -6.53 13.86 -2.75
C LEU A 75 -6.01 12.86 -3.80
N THR A 76 -4.74 12.94 -4.21
CA THR A 76 -4.22 12.12 -5.31
C THR A 76 -2.77 11.69 -5.13
N PHE A 77 -2.42 10.56 -5.74
CA PHE A 77 -1.03 10.14 -5.96
C PHE A 77 -0.51 10.56 -7.35
N GLN A 78 -1.28 11.36 -8.10
CA GLN A 78 -1.00 11.75 -9.48
C GLN A 78 -0.65 10.53 -10.35
N ASP A 79 0.49 10.58 -11.03
CA ASP A 79 1.05 9.53 -11.89
C ASP A 79 2.08 8.65 -11.14
N LEU A 80 2.11 8.68 -9.80
CA LEU A 80 3.12 7.97 -8.99
C LEU A 80 3.23 6.49 -9.34
N PHE A 81 2.10 5.79 -9.48
CA PHE A 81 2.09 4.36 -9.78
C PHE A 81 2.67 4.07 -11.18
N ASP A 82 2.26 4.85 -12.18
CA ASP A 82 2.79 4.76 -13.55
C ASP A 82 4.29 5.09 -13.60
N ARG A 83 4.72 6.14 -12.88
CA ARG A 83 6.14 6.52 -12.75
C ARG A 83 6.94 5.41 -12.08
N TRP A 84 6.39 4.74 -11.07
CA TRP A 84 7.06 3.61 -10.43
C TRP A 84 7.23 2.44 -11.39
N GLU A 85 6.15 2.02 -12.06
CA GLU A 85 6.17 0.96 -13.08
C GLU A 85 7.22 1.21 -14.17
N ALA A 86 7.34 2.47 -14.63
CA ALA A 86 8.32 2.86 -15.63
C ALA A 86 9.77 2.88 -15.09
N THR A 87 9.95 2.98 -13.77
CA THR A 87 11.25 3.18 -13.12
C THR A 87 11.85 1.90 -12.57
N SER A 88 11.04 1.02 -11.98
CA SER A 88 11.53 -0.14 -11.23
C SER A 88 10.54 -1.30 -11.22
N THR A 89 11.06 -2.51 -11.12
CA THR A 89 10.28 -3.74 -10.90
C THR A 89 10.29 -4.19 -9.44
N ALA A 90 10.99 -3.47 -8.55
CA ALA A 90 10.98 -3.79 -7.13
C ALA A 90 9.58 -3.56 -6.53
N PRO A 91 9.16 -4.33 -5.52
CA PRO A 91 7.93 -4.06 -4.78
C PRO A 91 7.98 -2.66 -4.17
N MET A 92 6.84 -1.98 -4.15
CA MET A 92 6.67 -0.71 -3.45
C MET A 92 5.42 -0.69 -2.58
N PHE A 93 5.40 0.24 -1.64
CA PHE A 93 4.24 0.61 -0.84
C PHE A 93 4.24 2.13 -0.60
N ILE A 94 3.08 2.69 -0.27
CA ILE A 94 3.00 4.09 0.19
C ILE A 94 3.45 4.14 1.65
N GLY A 95 4.59 4.78 1.90
CA GLY A 95 5.23 4.81 3.21
C GLY A 95 4.52 5.71 4.21
N GLU A 96 3.98 6.83 3.74
CA GLU A 96 3.16 7.77 4.49
C GLU A 96 2.20 8.47 3.52
N TYR A 97 0.94 8.60 3.94
CA TYR A 97 -0.10 9.37 3.27
C TYR A 97 -1.19 9.75 4.27
N GLY A 98 -2.03 10.72 3.91
CA GLY A 98 -3.17 11.12 4.72
C GLY A 98 -3.43 12.61 4.62
N ALA A 99 -4.20 13.10 5.58
CA ALA A 99 -4.43 14.52 5.82
C ALA A 99 -4.52 14.75 7.33
N ASP A 100 -4.15 15.95 7.78
CA ASP A 100 -4.42 16.37 9.13
C ASP A 100 -5.85 16.92 9.28
N ALA A 101 -6.31 17.03 10.52
CA ALA A 101 -7.67 17.41 10.85
C ALA A 101 -7.88 18.94 10.95
N TYR A 102 -6.87 19.77 10.73
CA TYR A 102 -6.96 21.22 10.94
C TYR A 102 -6.87 22.00 9.62
N ASP A 103 -7.90 22.78 9.32
CA ASP A 103 -7.90 23.68 8.18
C ASP A 103 -7.31 25.03 8.62
N SER A 104 -6.06 25.27 8.25
CA SER A 104 -5.31 26.50 8.51
C SER A 104 -5.81 27.69 7.69
N LEU A 105 -6.41 27.46 6.52
CA LEU A 105 -7.03 28.53 5.71
C LEU A 105 -8.27 29.10 6.40
N ASN A 106 -9.15 28.23 6.91
CA ASN A 106 -10.37 28.62 7.61
C ASN A 106 -10.20 28.72 9.14
N ARG A 107 -9.02 28.34 9.64
CA ARG A 107 -8.61 28.38 11.05
C ARG A 107 -9.56 27.61 11.97
N ARG A 108 -9.88 26.38 11.60
CA ARG A 108 -10.80 25.51 12.35
C ARG A 108 -10.49 24.04 12.14
N LEU A 109 -10.92 23.22 13.09
CA LEU A 109 -10.99 21.78 12.92
C LEU A 109 -11.94 21.42 11.75
N ASP A 110 -11.49 20.51 10.89
CA ASP A 110 -12.23 19.94 9.76
C ASP A 110 -12.00 18.41 9.62
N GLU A 111 -12.43 17.67 10.64
CA GLU A 111 -12.40 16.20 10.63
C GLU A 111 -13.15 15.56 9.46
N PRO A 112 -14.27 16.14 8.92
CA PRO A 112 -14.88 15.63 7.71
C PRO A 112 -13.95 15.65 6.49
N ALA A 113 -13.14 16.71 6.32
CA ALA A 113 -12.14 16.77 5.25
C ALA A 113 -11.04 15.72 5.44
N GLN A 114 -10.56 15.53 6.68
CA GLN A 114 -9.60 14.48 7.03
C GLN A 114 -10.13 13.08 6.68
N ALA A 115 -11.39 12.79 7.05
CA ALA A 115 -12.03 11.52 6.77
C ALA A 115 -12.26 11.28 5.28
N HIS A 116 -12.61 12.34 4.53
CA HIS A 116 -12.74 12.28 3.08
C HIS A 116 -11.40 11.94 2.40
N ALA A 117 -10.33 12.66 2.76
CA ALA A 117 -8.99 12.41 2.22
C ALA A 117 -8.49 11.01 2.55
N THR A 118 -8.67 10.58 3.81
CA THR A 118 -8.37 9.22 4.26
C THR A 118 -9.07 8.18 3.38
N ALA A 119 -10.37 8.35 3.13
CA ALA A 119 -11.13 7.40 2.33
C ALA A 119 -10.65 7.35 0.87
N VAL A 120 -10.50 8.52 0.23
CA VAL A 120 -10.10 8.64 -1.18
C VAL A 120 -8.70 8.09 -1.42
N LEU A 121 -7.73 8.51 -0.62
CA LEU A 121 -6.33 8.09 -0.79
C LEU A 121 -6.16 6.59 -0.51
N THR A 122 -6.79 6.09 0.55
CA THR A 122 -6.74 4.64 0.83
C THR A 122 -7.40 3.85 -0.30
N GLN A 123 -8.51 4.32 -0.87
CA GLN A 123 -9.14 3.68 -2.02
C GLN A 123 -8.23 3.67 -3.25
N HIS A 124 -7.50 4.75 -3.54
CA HIS A 124 -6.51 4.76 -4.62
C HIS A 124 -5.42 3.70 -4.43
N ILE A 125 -4.96 3.47 -3.20
CA ILE A 125 -4.00 2.39 -2.89
C ILE A 125 -4.62 1.02 -3.17
N VAL A 126 -5.88 0.82 -2.78
CA VAL A 126 -6.63 -0.43 -3.05
C VAL A 126 -6.79 -0.67 -4.56
N ASP A 127 -7.11 0.37 -5.32
CA ASP A 127 -7.30 0.29 -6.77
C ASP A 127 -6.01 -0.08 -7.52
N HIS A 128 -4.85 0.29 -6.96
CA HIS A 128 -3.52 -0.01 -7.51
C HIS A 128 -2.83 -1.19 -6.80
N ALA A 129 -3.59 -2.00 -6.04
CA ALA A 129 -3.02 -3.07 -5.25
C ALA A 129 -2.35 -4.15 -6.12
N ALA A 130 -1.17 -4.60 -5.70
CA ALA A 130 -0.40 -5.62 -6.40
C ALA A 130 -1.13 -6.96 -6.48
N VAL A 131 -1.94 -7.28 -5.45
CA VAL A 131 -2.75 -8.50 -5.42
C VAL A 131 -3.87 -8.51 -6.48
N THR A 132 -4.23 -7.36 -7.05
CA THR A 132 -5.22 -7.21 -8.13
C THR A 132 -4.58 -6.79 -9.46
N GLY A 133 -3.25 -6.83 -9.56
CA GLY A 133 -2.51 -6.57 -10.80
C GLY A 133 -1.89 -5.17 -10.93
N GLY A 134 -1.98 -4.32 -9.91
CA GLY A 134 -1.23 -3.06 -9.85
C GLY A 134 0.19 -3.25 -9.31
N VAL A 135 0.84 -2.16 -8.88
CA VAL A 135 2.20 -2.17 -8.31
C VAL A 135 2.27 -1.96 -6.80
N CYS A 136 1.20 -1.51 -6.17
CA CYS A 136 1.25 -1.08 -4.78
C CYS A 136 0.99 -2.24 -3.81
N SER A 137 1.93 -2.52 -2.92
CA SER A 137 1.79 -3.58 -1.91
C SER A 137 0.93 -3.16 -0.71
N GLY A 138 0.46 -1.91 -0.68
CA GLY A 138 -0.35 -1.33 0.39
C GLY A 138 0.15 0.07 0.77
N GLY A 139 -0.33 0.59 1.90
CA GLY A 139 0.16 1.85 2.42
C GLY A 139 -0.02 2.00 3.93
N ILE A 140 0.80 2.84 4.52
CA ILE A 140 0.78 3.17 5.95
C ILE A 140 0.21 4.59 6.09
N ILE A 141 -0.95 4.69 6.73
CA ILE A 141 -1.59 5.99 6.98
C ILE A 141 -0.86 6.71 8.10
N PHE A 142 -0.60 7.99 7.88
CA PHE A 142 0.06 8.87 8.84
C PHE A 142 -0.99 9.80 9.45
N GLU A 143 -1.35 9.66 10.73
CA GLU A 143 -0.89 8.66 11.70
C GLU A 143 -2.01 8.18 12.63
N LEU A 144 -1.74 7.25 13.54
CA LEU A 144 -2.82 6.64 14.33
C LEU A 144 -3.37 7.59 15.40
N THR A 145 -2.52 8.31 16.13
CA THR A 145 -2.90 9.20 17.24
C THR A 145 -2.23 10.55 17.06
N ASP A 146 -2.92 11.63 17.43
CA ASP A 146 -2.29 12.95 17.50
C ASP A 146 -1.06 12.95 18.43
N GLU A 147 -0.03 13.70 18.02
CA GLU A 147 1.25 13.81 18.71
C GLU A 147 1.53 15.30 19.03
N TRP A 148 1.00 15.79 20.16
CA TRP A 148 1.09 17.20 20.61
C TRP A 148 2.51 17.74 20.86
N TRP A 149 3.55 16.93 20.64
CA TRP A 149 4.94 17.35 20.78
C TRP A 149 5.62 17.65 19.45
N LYS A 150 4.92 17.46 18.32
CA LYS A 150 5.54 17.55 17.00
C LYS A 150 5.66 18.98 16.48
N ASP A 151 4.91 19.95 16.99
CA ASP A 151 5.28 21.34 16.73
C ASP A 151 6.53 21.68 17.56
N GLY A 152 7.67 21.83 16.88
CA GLY A 152 8.93 22.20 17.53
C GLY A 152 8.93 23.57 18.22
N ASN A 153 7.93 24.43 17.94
CA ASN A 153 7.73 25.70 18.65
C ASN A 153 6.54 25.66 19.63
N GLY A 154 5.82 24.54 19.69
CA GLY A 154 4.65 24.33 20.53
C GLY A 154 5.00 23.81 21.92
N SER A 155 3.96 23.34 22.61
CA SER A 155 4.00 22.79 23.96
C SER A 155 3.44 21.37 23.94
N PRO A 156 4.12 20.38 24.54
CA PRO A 156 3.66 18.99 24.55
C PRO A 156 2.32 18.75 25.27
N ASP A 157 1.82 19.76 25.99
CA ASP A 157 0.57 19.74 26.76
C ASP A 157 -0.54 20.60 26.13
N VAL A 158 -0.33 21.13 24.93
CA VAL A 158 -1.31 21.94 24.18
C VAL A 158 -1.41 21.39 22.77
N HIS A 159 -2.63 21.36 22.21
CA HIS A 159 -2.80 21.04 20.80
C HIS A 159 -2.52 22.29 19.96
N ASP A 160 -1.27 22.50 19.61
CA ASP A 160 -0.79 23.69 18.92
C ASP A 160 -1.07 23.62 17.42
N ILE A 161 -1.17 24.80 16.79
CA ILE A 161 -1.28 24.93 15.34
C ILE A 161 0.08 25.35 14.83
N GLY A 162 0.71 24.47 14.06
CA GLY A 162 2.06 24.68 13.59
C GLY A 162 2.67 23.40 13.05
N GLY A 163 3.99 23.43 12.88
CA GLY A 163 4.70 22.45 12.09
C GLY A 163 4.79 22.83 10.61
N PHE A 164 5.77 22.25 9.94
CA PHE A 164 5.98 22.41 8.50
C PHE A 164 6.79 21.23 7.98
N ALA A 165 6.26 20.55 6.98
CA ALA A 165 6.97 19.53 6.22
C ALA A 165 7.05 19.91 4.74
N PRO A 166 8.10 19.44 4.03
CA PRO A 166 8.20 19.61 2.58
C PRO A 166 7.18 18.73 1.85
N GLY A 167 6.70 19.16 0.67
CA GLY A 167 5.83 18.37 -0.20
C GLY A 167 4.75 19.19 -0.91
N GLY A 168 3.84 18.51 -1.60
CA GLY A 168 2.65 19.12 -2.22
C GLY A 168 1.59 19.54 -1.20
N GLY A 169 1.60 18.89 -0.04
CA GLY A 169 0.76 19.19 1.12
C GLY A 169 -0.48 18.29 1.21
N PRO A 170 -1.03 18.11 2.43
CA PRO A 170 -2.28 17.37 2.63
C PRO A 170 -3.49 18.16 2.11
N HIS A 171 -4.61 17.45 1.95
CA HIS A 171 -5.91 18.08 1.75
C HIS A 171 -6.41 18.71 3.06
N PRO A 172 -7.16 19.83 3.07
CA PRO A 172 -7.61 20.62 1.92
C PRO A 172 -6.75 21.83 1.57
N ASP A 173 -5.81 22.22 2.42
CA ASP A 173 -5.18 23.53 2.38
C ASP A 173 -3.66 23.49 2.12
N ARG A 174 -3.11 22.27 2.00
CA ARG A 174 -1.68 22.00 1.76
C ARG A 174 -0.76 22.43 2.91
N VAL A 175 -1.31 22.63 4.10
CA VAL A 175 -0.54 22.95 5.30
C VAL A 175 -0.36 21.70 6.11
N PHE A 176 0.86 21.43 6.58
CA PHE A 176 1.13 20.31 7.48
C PHE A 176 0.97 20.80 8.92
N ASN A 177 -0.18 20.52 9.55
CA ASN A 177 -0.36 20.79 10.97
C ASN A 177 0.10 19.57 11.78
N GLU A 178 1.38 19.57 12.19
CA GLU A 178 2.12 18.37 12.64
C GLU A 178 1.49 17.62 13.82
N GLU A 179 0.64 18.27 14.60
CA GLU A 179 -0.02 17.68 15.77
C GLU A 179 -1.42 17.12 15.48
N TRP A 180 -1.96 17.31 14.27
CA TRP A 180 -3.37 17.04 13.94
C TRP A 180 -3.58 15.85 12.97
N TRP A 181 -2.57 15.00 12.79
CA TRP A 181 -2.59 13.89 11.82
C TRP A 181 -3.36 12.66 12.28
N GLY A 182 -3.63 12.54 13.58
CA GLY A 182 -4.18 11.34 14.17
C GLY A 182 -5.55 10.98 13.60
N LEU A 183 -5.73 9.71 13.24
CA LEU A 183 -7.07 9.13 13.11
C LEU A 183 -7.80 9.11 14.46
N LEU A 184 -7.04 9.13 15.54
CA LEU A 184 -7.49 9.28 16.91
C LEU A 184 -6.90 10.56 17.51
N GLU A 185 -7.61 11.18 18.43
CA GLU A 185 -7.06 12.24 19.29
C GLU A 185 -5.95 11.67 20.21
N VAL A 186 -5.22 12.56 20.91
CA VAL A 186 -4.13 12.17 21.82
C VAL A 186 -4.60 11.24 22.94
N ASP A 187 -5.86 11.35 23.36
CA ASP A 187 -6.50 10.50 24.37
C ASP A 187 -7.12 9.21 23.80
N ARG A 188 -6.90 8.98 22.49
CA ARG A 188 -7.39 7.85 21.70
C ARG A 188 -8.89 7.88 21.40
N THR A 189 -9.54 9.03 21.55
CA THR A 189 -10.90 9.24 21.03
C THR A 189 -10.88 9.15 19.49
N PRO A 190 -11.65 8.25 18.86
CA PRO A 190 -11.63 8.11 17.41
C PRO A 190 -12.27 9.30 16.69
N ARG A 191 -11.56 9.82 15.68
CA ARG A 191 -12.10 10.78 14.71
C ARG A 191 -12.92 10.04 13.64
N PRO A 192 -13.77 10.75 12.86
CA PRO A 192 -14.43 10.19 11.68
C PRO A 192 -13.46 9.48 10.70
N ALA A 193 -12.21 9.95 10.60
CA ALA A 193 -11.19 9.37 9.74
C ALA A 193 -10.82 7.92 10.13
N TYR A 194 -10.80 7.59 11.43
CA TYR A 194 -10.59 6.22 11.90
C TYR A 194 -11.64 5.26 11.35
N HIS A 195 -12.91 5.67 11.40
CA HIS A 195 -14.02 4.87 10.89
C HIS A 195 -14.01 4.78 9.37
N ALA A 196 -13.65 5.86 8.67
CA ALA A 196 -13.49 5.87 7.22
C ALA A 196 -12.40 4.89 6.78
N TYR A 197 -11.25 4.91 7.45
CA TYR A 197 -10.14 3.98 7.19
C TYR A 197 -10.55 2.53 7.43
N ALA A 198 -11.16 2.23 8.59
CA ALA A 198 -11.58 0.88 8.96
C ALA A 198 -12.69 0.30 8.07
N ALA A 199 -13.46 1.15 7.38
CA ALA A 199 -14.54 0.72 6.48
C ALA A 199 -14.02 0.24 5.12
N ILE A 200 -12.76 0.49 4.77
CA ILE A 200 -12.21 0.14 3.46
C ILE A 200 -11.87 -1.35 3.40
N GLY A 201 -12.34 -2.01 2.34
CA GLY A 201 -12.09 -3.42 2.11
C GLY A 201 -10.63 -3.68 1.78
N ILE A 202 -10.06 -4.72 2.40
CA ILE A 202 -8.72 -5.21 2.05
C ILE A 202 -8.79 -5.86 0.66
N PRO A 203 -7.95 -5.45 -0.31
CA PRO A 203 -7.94 -6.06 -1.63
C PRO A 203 -7.53 -7.53 -1.51
N SER A 204 -8.23 -8.39 -2.23
CA SER A 204 -7.94 -9.81 -2.32
C SER A 204 -7.69 -10.19 -3.76
N ALA A 205 -6.76 -11.12 -3.99
CA ALA A 205 -6.56 -11.67 -5.32
C ALA A 205 -7.89 -12.20 -5.87
N THR A 206 -8.35 -11.64 -6.99
CA THR A 206 -9.45 -12.22 -7.74
C THR A 206 -8.94 -13.56 -8.26
N VAL A 207 -9.48 -14.67 -7.75
CA VAL A 207 -9.29 -15.98 -8.39
C VAL A 207 -10.04 -15.92 -9.71
N SER A 208 -9.39 -15.37 -10.74
CA SER A 208 -9.80 -15.64 -12.11
C SER A 208 -9.58 -17.13 -12.30
N ALA A 209 -10.66 -17.89 -12.22
CA ALA A 209 -10.71 -19.27 -12.65
C ALA A 209 -10.47 -19.29 -14.17
N HIS A 210 -9.22 -19.08 -14.59
CA HIS A 210 -8.74 -19.46 -15.91
C HIS A 210 -8.68 -20.99 -15.92
N VAL A 211 -9.84 -21.60 -16.17
CA VAL A 211 -9.89 -22.96 -16.68
C VAL A 211 -9.40 -22.90 -18.12
N SER A 212 -8.08 -22.90 -18.31
CA SER A 212 -7.50 -23.33 -19.59
C SER A 212 -7.57 -24.86 -19.60
N ALA A 213 -8.73 -25.40 -19.96
CA ALA A 213 -8.87 -26.83 -20.26
C ALA A 213 -8.92 -27.00 -21.77
N GLU A 214 -7.75 -27.06 -22.40
CA GLU A 214 -7.60 -27.83 -23.62
C GLU A 214 -6.57 -28.93 -23.36
N GLY A 215 -7.04 -30.18 -23.38
CA GLY A 215 -6.17 -31.35 -23.56
C GLY A 215 -5.98 -32.32 -22.39
N VAL A 216 -6.57 -32.11 -21.22
CA VAL A 216 -6.48 -33.11 -20.13
C VAL A 216 -7.75 -33.95 -20.05
N GLU A 217 -7.66 -35.19 -20.54
CA GLU A 217 -8.71 -36.20 -20.45
C GLU A 217 -9.01 -36.51 -18.98
N ARG A 218 -10.25 -36.27 -18.55
CA ARG A 218 -10.66 -36.46 -17.15
C ARG A 218 -11.04 -37.91 -16.95
N LEU A 219 -10.35 -38.58 -16.03
CA LEU A 219 -10.60 -39.96 -15.66
C LEU A 219 -11.15 -40.03 -14.24
N SER A 220 -12.15 -40.88 -14.01
CA SER A 220 -12.61 -41.29 -12.68
C SER A 220 -11.98 -42.64 -12.37
N CYS A 221 -11.12 -42.68 -11.35
CA CYS A 221 -10.37 -43.88 -10.99
C CYS A 221 -10.89 -44.48 -9.67
N THR A 222 -11.07 -45.79 -9.67
CA THR A 222 -11.32 -46.59 -8.46
C THR A 222 -10.26 -47.68 -8.36
N ALA A 223 -10.29 -48.46 -7.27
CA ALA A 223 -9.38 -49.60 -7.09
C ALA A 223 -9.44 -50.64 -8.24
N GLY A 224 -10.48 -50.60 -9.09
CA GLY A 224 -10.63 -51.46 -10.27
C GLY A 224 -10.24 -50.84 -11.61
N GLY A 225 -9.64 -49.64 -11.63
CA GLY A 225 -9.23 -48.94 -12.85
C GLY A 225 -9.91 -47.58 -13.07
N CYS A 226 -9.56 -46.93 -14.17
CA CYS A 226 -9.98 -45.57 -14.51
C CYS A 226 -10.90 -45.56 -15.73
N THR A 227 -12.03 -44.86 -15.65
CA THR A 227 -12.95 -44.65 -16.77
C THR A 227 -13.04 -43.17 -17.15
N PRO A 228 -13.12 -42.83 -18.46
CA PRO A 228 -13.27 -41.45 -18.90
C PRO A 228 -14.57 -40.84 -18.36
N LEU A 229 -14.46 -39.63 -17.81
CA LEU A 229 -15.60 -38.81 -17.42
C LEU A 229 -16.11 -38.03 -18.63
N PRO A 230 -17.44 -37.86 -18.75
CA PRO A 230 -18.00 -37.02 -19.80
C PRO A 230 -17.47 -35.58 -19.69
N PRO A 231 -17.37 -34.85 -20.83
CA PRO A 231 -16.88 -33.48 -20.84
C PRO A 231 -17.72 -32.59 -19.91
N LEU A 232 -17.05 -31.61 -19.28
CA LEU A 232 -17.77 -30.60 -18.52
C LEU A 232 -18.69 -29.83 -19.45
N CYS A 233 -19.96 -29.75 -19.07
CA CYS A 233 -20.92 -28.89 -19.73
C CYS A 233 -20.78 -27.48 -19.17
N HIS A 234 -20.73 -26.48 -20.06
CA HIS A 234 -20.47 -25.09 -19.68
C HIS A 234 -21.76 -24.27 -19.54
N SER A 235 -22.92 -24.89 -19.76
CA SER A 235 -24.24 -24.31 -19.54
C SER A 235 -25.24 -25.34 -19.04
N VAL A 236 -26.25 -24.87 -18.30
CA VAL A 236 -27.34 -25.73 -17.77
C VAL A 236 -28.08 -26.47 -18.90
N ALA A 237 -28.23 -25.83 -20.06
CA ALA A 237 -28.86 -26.43 -21.24
C ALA A 237 -28.00 -27.54 -21.87
N GLU A 238 -26.67 -27.41 -21.85
CA GLU A 238 -25.77 -28.50 -22.28
C GLU A 238 -25.76 -29.67 -21.29
N CYS A 239 -25.72 -29.39 -19.98
CA CYS A 239 -25.81 -30.43 -18.95
C CYS A 239 -27.07 -31.28 -19.13
N ALA A 240 -28.21 -30.64 -19.38
CA ALA A 240 -29.49 -31.32 -19.56
C ALA A 240 -29.51 -32.21 -20.82
N ARG A 241 -28.91 -31.76 -21.93
CA ARG A 241 -28.79 -32.55 -23.17
C ARG A 241 -27.84 -33.74 -23.01
N ALA A 242 -26.69 -33.53 -22.37
CA ALA A 242 -25.71 -34.59 -22.12
C ALA A 242 -26.25 -35.67 -21.17
N ALA A 243 -26.98 -35.27 -20.11
CA ALA A 243 -27.65 -36.20 -19.19
C ALA A 243 -28.77 -37.00 -19.88
N ALA A 244 -29.53 -36.37 -20.78
CA ALA A 244 -30.57 -37.05 -21.55
C ALA A 244 -29.99 -38.08 -22.54
N ALA A 245 -28.86 -37.76 -23.20
CA ALA A 245 -28.16 -38.69 -24.08
C ALA A 245 -27.61 -39.92 -23.32
N ALA A 246 -27.03 -39.70 -22.13
CA ALA A 246 -26.52 -40.79 -21.28
C ALA A 246 -27.63 -41.66 -20.66
N ALA A 247 -28.86 -41.15 -20.56
CA ALA A 247 -30.03 -41.89 -20.06
C ALA A 247 -30.76 -42.66 -21.17
N GLY A 248 -30.72 -42.18 -22.42
CA GLY A 248 -31.31 -42.85 -23.59
C GLY A 248 -30.59 -44.15 -23.99
N ASP A 249 -29.32 -44.28 -23.65
CA ASP A 249 -28.47 -45.42 -24.02
C ASP A 249 -28.59 -46.64 -23.08
N ARG A 250 -29.58 -46.63 -22.16
CA ARG A 250 -29.89 -47.78 -21.28
C ARG A 250 -31.16 -48.54 -21.68
N ARG A 251 -31.59 -48.41 -22.94
CA ARG A 251 -32.60 -49.29 -23.56
C ARG A 251 -32.21 -49.64 -25.00
N ALA A 252 -31.23 -50.51 -25.15
CA ALA A 252 -31.06 -51.45 -26.26
C ALA A 252 -30.12 -52.57 -25.80
#